data_AF-A0A9D8Q1Y6-F1
#
_entry.id   AF-A0A9D8Q1Y6-F1
#
_cell.length_a   1.000
_cell.length_b   1.000
_cell.length_c   1.000
_cell.angle_alpha   90.00
_cell.angle_beta   90.00
_cell.angle_gamma   90.00
#
_symmetry.space_group_name_H-M   'P 1'
#
loop_
_entity.id
_entity.type
_entity.pdbx_description
1 polymer ?
#
loop_
_entity_poly.entity_id
_entity_poly.type
_entity_poly.pdbx_seq_one_letter_code
_entity_poly.pdbx_strand_id
1 'polypeptide(L)' 'MFIQTEATPNPASLKFLPGRIVLGSGTAEYRNLEEANGSPLAERLFGVPGVSGVFLGNDFITVTKNDSEWQHIKPA' A
#
# COMPACT_ATOMS: atom_id res chain seq x y z
N MET A 1 0.12 16.77 -0.98
CA MET A 1 0.32 15.85 -2.12
C MET A 1 -0.97 15.05 -2.26
N PHE A 2 -1.64 15.09 -3.40
CA PHE A 2 -2.86 14.30 -3.63
C PHE A 2 -2.48 12.92 -4.14
N ILE A 3 -2.98 11.87 -3.49
CA ILE A 3 -2.80 10.49 -3.92
C ILE A 3 -4.17 10.02 -4.39
N GLN A 4 -4.29 9.64 -5.66
CA GLN A 4 -5.53 9.10 -6.19
C GLN A 4 -5.71 7.68 -5.67
N THR A 5 -6.91 7.32 -5.21
CA THR A 5 -7.21 5.95 -4.78
C THR A 5 -8.21 5.30 -5.71
N GLU A 6 -7.83 4.17 -6.30
CA GLU A 6 -8.71 3.31 -7.08
C GLU A 6 -9.17 2.13 -6.21
N ALA A 7 -10.47 1.89 -6.19
CA ALA A 7 -11.01 0.67 -5.62
C ALA A 7 -10.61 -0.52 -6.50
N THR A 8 -10.11 -1.58 -5.88
CA THR A 8 -9.89 -2.85 -6.57
C THR A 8 -11.14 -3.72 -6.42
N PRO A 9 -11.36 -4.75 -7.25
CA PRO A 9 -12.44 -5.71 -7.02
C PRO A 9 -12.32 -6.43 -5.67
N ASN A 10 -11.14 -6.39 -5.02
CA ASN A 10 -10.96 -6.88 -3.65
C ASN A 10 -11.29 -5.77 -2.64
N PRO A 11 -12.35 -5.88 -1.81
CA PRO A 11 -12.72 -4.85 -0.84
C PRO A 11 -11.67 -4.65 0.27
N ALA A 12 -10.83 -5.65 0.49
CA ALA A 12 -9.70 -5.60 1.40
C ALA A 12 -8.47 -4.90 0.79
N SER A 13 -8.45 -4.56 -0.50
CA SER A 13 -7.30 -3.91 -1.14
C SER A 13 -7.68 -2.59 -1.81
N LEU A 14 -6.85 -1.58 -1.60
CA LEU A 14 -7.00 -0.27 -2.22
C LEU A 14 -5.72 0.09 -2.97
N LYS A 15 -5.87 0.55 -4.21
CA LYS A 15 -4.75 0.96 -5.05
C LYS A 15 -4.58 2.47 -4.95
N PHE A 16 -3.36 2.90 -4.69
CA PHE A 16 -2.93 4.28 -4.53
C PHE A 16 -2.03 4.64 -5.71
N LEU A 17 -2.39 5.69 -6.43
CA LEU A 17 -1.62 6.25 -7.54
C LEU A 17 -1.08 7.60 -7.11
N PRO A 18 0.21 7.67 -6.71
CA PRO A 18 0.86 8.91 -6.34
C PRO A 18 1.21 9.78 -7.57
N GLY A 19 0.96 9.29 -8.79
CA GLY A 19 1.28 9.98 -10.06
C GLY A 19 2.78 10.11 -10.32
N ARG A 20 3.58 9.21 -9.74
CA ARG A 20 5.03 9.15 -9.89
C ARG A 20 5.50 7.70 -9.80
N ILE A 21 6.65 7.46 -10.42
CA ILE A 21 7.34 6.18 -10.35
C ILE A 21 7.64 5.84 -8.88
N VAL A 22 7.14 4.68 -8.44
CA VAL A 22 7.32 4.11 -7.10
C VAL A 22 8.49 3.11 -7.14
N LEU A 23 8.45 2.18 -8.10
CA LEU A 23 9.54 1.26 -8.38
C LEU A 23 10.06 1.55 -9.79
N GLY A 24 11.37 1.77 -9.92
CA GLY A 24 11.99 2.06 -11.22
C GLY A 24 11.98 0.88 -12.21
N SER A 25 11.81 -0.35 -11.72
CA SER A 25 11.59 -1.53 -12.55
C SER A 25 11.04 -2.70 -11.71
N GLY A 26 10.14 -3.50 -12.31
CA GLY A 26 9.54 -4.66 -11.67
C GLY A 26 8.39 -4.34 -10.71
N THR A 27 8.06 -5.31 -9.86
CA THR A 27 7.04 -5.23 -8.82
C THR A 27 7.58 -5.87 -7.56
N ALA A 28 7.23 -5.34 -6.39
CA ALA A 28 7.58 -5.93 -5.11
C ALA A 28 6.31 -6.18 -4.30
N GLU A 29 6.14 -7.41 -3.82
CA GLU A 29 5.07 -7.79 -2.91
C GLU A 29 5.66 -8.02 -1.53
N TYR A 30 4.99 -7.48 -0.51
CA TYR A 30 5.33 -7.65 0.89
C TYR A 30 4.07 -8.09 1.64
N ARG A 31 4.13 -9.22 2.34
CA ARG A 31 2.98 -9.75 3.10
C ARG A 31 3.09 -9.49 4.59
N ASN A 32 4.24 -9.03 5.06
CA ASN A 32 4.47 -8.69 6.46
C ASN A 32 5.63 -7.68 6.59
N LEU A 33 5.80 -7.17 7.82
CA LEU A 33 6.84 -6.19 8.16
C LEU A 33 8.26 -6.75 7.97
N GLU A 34 8.47 -8.05 8.17
CA GLU A 34 9.79 -8.67 8.02
C GLU A 34 10.22 -8.73 6.54
N GLU A 35 9.28 -9.01 5.63
CA GLU A 35 9.52 -8.95 4.18
C GLU A 35 9.72 -7.51 3.69
N ALA A 36 9.12 -6.52 4.36
CA ALA A 36 9.27 -5.11 4.03
C ALA A 36 10.70 -4.57 4.32
N ASN A 37 11.55 -5.35 4.99
CA ASN A 37 12.92 -4.98 5.33
C ASN A 37 13.75 -4.77 4.06
N GLY A 38 13.92 -3.51 3.66
CA GLY A 38 14.55 -3.12 2.39
C GLY A 38 13.75 -2.11 1.57
N SER A 39 12.48 -1.86 1.93
CA SER A 39 11.68 -0.78 1.36
C SER A 39 11.16 0.14 2.48
N PRO A 40 11.78 1.32 2.69
CA PRO A 40 11.33 2.24 3.73
C PRO A 40 9.89 2.74 3.51
N LEU A 41 9.38 2.66 2.27
CA LEU A 41 7.98 2.93 1.98
C LEU A 41 7.06 1.81 2.51
N ALA A 42 7.41 0.55 2.25
CA ALA A 42 6.63 -0.60 2.72
C ALA A 42 6.62 -0.66 4.25
N GLU A 43 7.77 -0.48 4.91
CA GLU A 43 7.86 -0.46 6.38
C GLU A 43 6.95 0.60 6.99
N ARG A 44 6.91 1.81 6.42
CA ARG A 44 6.02 2.88 6.87
C ARG A 44 4.55 2.56 6.68
N LEU A 45 4.20 1.85 5.60
CA LEU A 45 2.82 1.43 5.34
C LEU A 45 2.38 0.33 6.30
N PHE A 46 3.24 -0.63 6.63
CA PHE A 46 2.96 -1.64 7.66
C PHE A 46 2.86 -1.06 9.07
N GLY A 47 3.48 0.10 9.33
CA GLY A 47 3.28 0.84 10.58
C GLY A 47 1.87 1.42 10.74
N VAL A 48 1.04 1.43 9.69
CA VAL A 48 -0.34 1.89 9.77
C VAL A 48 -1.23 0.76 10.31
N PRO A 49 -1.93 0.97 11.43
CA PRO A 49 -2.77 -0.06 12.02
C PRO A 49 -3.85 -0.51 11.04
N GLY A 50 -3.94 -1.84 10.85
CA GLY A 50 -4.89 -2.46 9.92
C GLY A 50 -4.31 -2.82 8.55
N VAL A 51 -3.05 -2.45 8.24
CA VAL A 51 -2.35 -2.90 7.03
C VAL A 51 -1.78 -4.31 7.22
N SER A 52 -1.98 -5.16 6.22
CA SER A 52 -1.59 -6.59 6.22
C SER A 52 -0.77 -6.97 5.01
N GLY A 53 -0.79 -6.15 3.97
CA GLY A 53 -0.03 -6.41 2.76
C GLY A 53 0.23 -5.12 2.01
N VAL A 54 1.39 -5.05 1.37
CA VAL A 54 1.80 -3.91 0.55
C VAL A 54 2.36 -4.46 -0.74
N PHE A 55 1.80 -4.04 -1.86
CA PHE A 55 2.27 -4.37 -3.19
C PHE A 55 2.69 -3.09 -3.88
N LEU A 56 3.96 -3.00 -4.25
CA LEU A 56 4.53 -1.89 -4.98
C LEU A 56 4.61 -2.29 -6.46
N GLY A 57 3.92 -1.52 -7.30
CA GLY A 57 4.07 -1.55 -8.75
C GLY A 57 4.99 -0.43 -9.23
N ASN A 58 5.14 -0.32 -10.56
CA ASN A 58 5.97 0.70 -11.18
C ASN A 58 5.49 2.13 -10.86
N ASP A 59 4.19 2.40 -10.96
CA ASP A 59 3.58 3.73 -10.72
C ASP A 59 2.45 3.70 -9.69
N PHE A 60 2.23 2.58 -9.01
CA PHE A 60 1.12 2.42 -8.06
C PHE A 60 1.53 1.62 -6.84
N ILE A 61 0.79 1.80 -5.75
CA ILE A 61 0.94 1.07 -4.49
C ILE A 61 -0.42 0.46 -4.17
N THR A 62 -0.51 -0.85 -4.05
CA THR A 62 -1.72 -1.49 -3.52
C THR A 62 -1.47 -1.82 -2.06
N VAL A 63 -2.36 -1.36 -1.19
CA VAL A 63 -2.34 -1.71 0.23
C VAL A 63 -3.50 -2.63 0.49
N THR A 64 -3.22 -3.75 1.15
CA THR A 64 -4.22 -4.70 1.63
C THR A 64 -4.36 -4.50 3.13
N LYS A 65 -5.61 -4.39 3.57
CA LYS A 65 -5.97 -4.28 4.97
C LYS A 65 -6.55 -5.58 5.51
N ASN A 66 -6.49 -5.75 6.83
CA ASN A 66 -7.22 -6.79 7.56
C ASN A 66 -8.67 -6.33 7.78
N ASP A 67 -9.38 -6.99 8.70
CA ASP A 67 -10.74 -6.69 9.17
C ASP A 67 -10.97 -5.23 9.66
N SER A 68 -9.96 -4.36 9.60
CA SER A 68 -10.07 -2.94 9.92
C SER A 68 -10.83 -2.16 8.84
N GLU A 69 -11.50 -1.06 9.19
CA GLU A 69 -12.18 -0.20 8.22
C GLU A 69 -11.23 0.84 7.60
N TRP A 70 -11.34 1.11 6.29
CA TRP A 70 -10.48 2.08 5.59
C TRP A 70 -10.66 3.51 6.13
N GLN A 71 -11.81 3.81 6.74
CA GLN A 71 -12.11 5.10 7.39
C GLN A 71 -11.17 5.42 8.56
N HIS A 72 -10.55 4.43 9.19
CA HIS A 72 -9.52 4.65 10.22
C HIS A 72 -8.10 4.74 9.66
N ILE A 73 -7.90 4.39 8.39
CA ILE A 73 -6.58 4.30 7.72
C ILE A 73 -6.31 5.54 6.85
N LYS A 74 -7.35 6.23 6.37
CA LYS A 74 -7.22 7.50 5.65
C LYS A 74 -7.32 8.68 6.63
N PRO A 75 -6.23 9.43 6.91
CA PRO A 75 -6.39 10.73 7.57
C PRO A 75 -7.14 11.69 6.64
N ALA A 76 -8.07 12.45 7.21
CA ALA A 76 -8.91 13.43 6.53
C ALA A 76 -8.09 14.54 5.83
#